data_AF-A0A165YJZ9-F1
#
_entry.id   AF-A0A165YJZ9-F1
#
_cell.length_a   1.000
_cell.length_b   1.000
_cell.length_c   1.000
_cell.angle_alpha   90.00
_cell.angle_beta   90.00
_cell.angle_gamma   90.00
#
_symmetry.space_group_name_H-M   'P 1'
#
loop_
_entity.id
_entity.type
_entity.pdbx_description
1 polymer ?
#
loop_
_entity_poly.entity_id
_entity_poly.type
_entity_poly.pdbx_seq_one_letter_code
_entity_poly.pdbx_strand_id
1 'polypeptide(L)' 'MSDDLKPPSLADWQRLFDDKAYWQQSPDVHFTELMRVANDLFGQGAIDLAQWQALKTKAEQLHQRSPDANVAEEVADPDA' A
#
# COMPACT_ATOMS: atom_id res chain seq x y z
N MET A 1 -21.69 -19.88 7.17
CA MET A 1 -20.68 -19.25 8.03
C MET A 1 -20.46 -17.87 7.45
N SER A 2 -21.15 -16.87 7.99
CA SER A 2 -20.78 -15.48 7.70
C SER A 2 -19.54 -15.25 8.55
N ASP A 3 -18.38 -15.42 7.93
CA ASP A 3 -17.16 -14.89 8.51
C ASP A 3 -17.46 -13.42 8.81
N ASP A 4 -17.23 -13.00 10.05
CA ASP A 4 -17.38 -11.63 10.52
C ASP A 4 -16.31 -10.82 9.76
N LEU A 5 -16.56 -10.58 8.48
CA LEU A 5 -15.71 -9.83 7.56
C LEU A 5 -15.84 -8.39 8.00
N LYS A 6 -15.07 -8.08 9.04
CA LYS A 6 -14.95 -6.75 9.57
C LYS A 6 -14.51 -5.87 8.40
N PRO A 7 -15.27 -4.80 8.08
CA PRO A 7 -14.88 -3.88 7.04
C PRO A 7 -13.46 -3.39 7.29
N PRO A 8 -12.63 -3.25 6.25
CA PRO A 8 -11.27 -2.79 6.41
C PRO A 8 -11.26 -1.42 7.08
N SER A 9 -10.25 -1.18 7.90
CA SER A 9 -10.01 0.09 8.56
C SER A 9 -8.79 0.81 7.97
N LEU A 10 -8.65 2.10 8.27
CA LEU A 10 -7.46 2.86 7.88
C LEU A 10 -6.17 2.23 8.44
N ALA A 11 -6.25 1.55 9.60
CA ALA A 11 -5.12 0.83 10.17
C ALA A 11 -4.72 -0.40 9.33
N ASP A 12 -5.68 -1.05 8.66
CA ASP A 12 -5.38 -2.17 7.77
C ASP A 12 -4.69 -1.70 6.49
N TRP A 13 -5.13 -0.56 5.96
CA TRP A 13 -4.43 0.12 4.85
C TRP A 13 -2.99 0.48 5.25
N GLN A 14 -2.80 1.07 6.44
CA GLN A 14 -1.49 1.47 6.95
C GLN A 14 -0.55 0.27 7.11
N ARG A 15 -1.03 -0.84 7.70
CA ARG A 15 -0.26 -2.08 7.85
C ARG A 15 0.18 -2.65 6.51
N LEU A 16 -0.72 -2.66 5.53
CA LEU A 16 -0.39 -3.11 4.18
C LEU A 16 0.67 -2.20 3.56
N PHE A 17 0.53 -0.88 3.70
CA PHE A 17 1.51 0.09 3.18
C PHE A 17 2.91 -0.09 3.80
N ASP A 18 2.97 -0.38 5.10
CA ASP A 18 4.22 -0.59 5.83
C ASP A 18 4.84 -2.00 5.62
N ASP A 19 4.13 -2.93 4.96
CA ASP A 19 4.62 -4.27 4.65
C ASP A 19 5.62 -4.27 3.48
N LYS A 20 6.86 -3.91 3.80
CA LYS A 20 7.98 -3.88 2.85
C LYS A 20 8.30 -5.25 2.27
N ALA A 21 8.11 -6.32 3.03
CA ALA A 21 8.42 -7.68 2.57
C ALA A 21 7.44 -8.10 1.48
N TYR A 22 6.15 -7.80 1.65
CA TYR A 22 5.15 -8.05 0.61
C TYR A 22 5.36 -7.16 -0.61
N TRP A 23 5.66 -5.87 -0.39
CA TRP A 23 6.00 -4.93 -1.46
C TRP A 23 7.21 -5.39 -2.30
N GLN A 24 8.29 -5.86 -1.68
CA GLN A 24 9.48 -6.37 -2.37
C GLN A 24 9.20 -7.65 -3.16
N GLN A 25 8.38 -8.56 -2.61
CA GLN A 25 8.06 -9.82 -3.28
C GLN A 25 7.10 -9.65 -4.45
N SER A 26 6.18 -8.69 -4.37
CA SER A 26 5.09 -8.55 -5.33
C SER A 26 4.59 -7.10 -5.39
N PRO A 27 5.36 -6.16 -5.99
CA PRO A 27 5.04 -4.73 -5.96
C PRO A 27 3.71 -4.39 -6.65
N ASP A 28 3.37 -5.07 -7.75
CA ASP A 28 2.10 -4.85 -8.46
C ASP A 28 0.90 -5.34 -7.65
N VAL A 29 1.04 -6.49 -6.98
CA VAL A 29 -0.02 -7.06 -6.14
C VAL A 29 -0.20 -6.21 -4.89
N HIS A 30 0.90 -5.79 -4.26
CA HIS A 30 0.90 -4.87 -3.14
C HIS A 30 0.16 -3.56 -3.46
N PHE A 31 0.48 -2.94 -4.61
CA PHE A 31 -0.23 -1.75 -5.10
C PHE A 31 -1.73 -2.01 -5.32
N THR A 32 -2.08 -3.13 -5.96
CA THR A 32 -3.48 -3.51 -6.24
C THR A 32 -4.28 -3.65 -4.95
N GLU A 33 -3.70 -4.27 -3.92
CA GLU A 33 -4.34 -4.44 -2.63
C GLU A 33 -4.48 -3.10 -1.87
N LEU A 34 -3.47 -2.21 -1.94
CA LEU A 34 -3.58 -0.85 -1.38
C LEU A 34 -4.74 -0.06 -1.99
N MET A 35 -4.93 -0.18 -3.31
CA MET A 35 -6.03 0.47 -4.03
C MET A 35 -7.38 -0.17 -3.70
N ARG A 36 -7.45 -1.50 -3.59
CA ARG A 36 -8.66 -2.21 -3.14
C ARG A 36 -9.11 -1.72 -1.78
N VAL A 37 -8.23 -1.73 -0.78
CA VAL A 37 -8.55 -1.30 0.59
C VAL A 37 -8.95 0.18 0.62
N ALA A 38 -8.26 1.05 -0.13
CA ALA A 38 -8.65 2.46 -0.23
C ALA A 38 -10.06 2.64 -0.82
N ASN A 39 -10.39 1.89 -1.88
CA ASN A 39 -11.72 1.93 -2.49
C ASN A 39 -12.81 1.40 -1.55
N ASP A 40 -12.53 0.35 -0.78
CA ASP A 40 -13.47 -0.19 0.21
C ASP A 40 -13.72 0.83 1.33
N LEU A 41 -12.65 1.47 1.84
CA LEU A 41 -12.73 2.54 2.84
C LEU A 41 -13.58 3.72 2.36
N PHE A 42 -13.44 4.10 1.09
CA PHE A 42 -14.23 5.17 0.49
C PHE A 42 -15.69 4.73 0.26
N GLY A 43 -15.91 3.52 -0.25
CA GLY A 43 -17.23 2.96 -0.52
C GLY A 43 -18.09 2.79 0.74
N GLN A 44 -17.47 2.51 1.88
CA GLN A 44 -18.15 2.43 3.19
C GLN A 44 -18.27 3.79 3.91
N GLY A 45 -17.73 4.87 3.34
CA GLY A 45 -17.74 6.21 3.93
C GLY A 45 -16.83 6.38 5.15
N ALA A 46 -15.84 5.50 5.36
CA ALA A 46 -14.86 5.62 6.45
C ALA A 46 -13.80 6.69 6.18
N ILE A 47 -13.61 7.06 4.92
CA ILE A 47 -12.77 8.17 4.48
C ILE A 47 -13.52 9.00 3.45
N ASP A 48 -13.20 10.29 3.39
CA ASP A 48 -13.71 11.18 2.35
C ASP A 48 -12.86 11.11 1.05
N LEU A 49 -13.29 11.86 0.02
CA LEU A 49 -12.59 11.90 -1.27
C LEU A 49 -11.15 12.42 -1.15
N ALA A 50 -10.90 13.41 -0.29
CA ALA A 50 -9.57 14.00 -0.14
C ALA A 50 -8.61 13.00 0.53
N GLN A 51 -9.10 12.28 1.54
CA GLN A 51 -8.37 11.20 2.19
C GLN A 51 -8.10 10.05 1.20
N TRP A 52 -9.09 9.64 0.41
CA TRP A 52 -8.90 8.61 -0.62
C TRP A 52 -7.84 9.02 -1.66
N GLN A 53 -7.87 10.27 -2.14
CA GLN A 53 -6.84 10.79 -3.05
C GLN A 53 -5.45 10.75 -2.41
N ALA A 54 -5.32 11.10 -1.14
CA ALA A 54 -4.05 11.03 -0.42
C ALA A 54 -3.52 9.58 -0.31
N LEU A 55 -4.39 8.60 -0.04
CA LEU A 55 -4.00 7.18 -0.01
C LEU A 55 -3.56 6.69 -1.39
N LYS A 56 -4.32 7.03 -2.43
CA LYS A 56 -3.97 6.73 -3.83
C LYS A 56 -2.60 7.30 -4.19
N THR A 57 -2.34 8.58 -3.91
CA THR A 57 -1.05 9.20 -4.21
C THR A 57 0.11 8.51 -3.49
N LYS A 58 -0.06 8.11 -2.22
CA LYS A 58 0.97 7.36 -1.50
C LYS A 58 1.23 5.99 -2.13
N ALA A 59 0.18 5.26 -2.50
CA ALA A 59 0.31 3.96 -3.16
C ALA A 59 1.02 4.09 -4.53
N GLU A 60 0.66 5.11 -5.32
CA GLU A 60 1.29 5.39 -6.62
C GLU A 60 2.77 5.74 -6.46
N GLN A 61 3.13 6.57 -5.48
CA GLN A 61 4.53 6.91 -5.20
C GLN A 61 5.35 5.69 -4.77
N LEU A 62 4.77 4.79 -3.97
CA LEU A 62 5.44 3.56 -3.55
C LEU A 62 5.63 2.58 -4.73
N HIS A 63 4.62 2.45 -5.59
CA HIS A 63 4.68 1.58 -6.77
C HIS A 63 5.70 2.08 -7.81
N GLN A 64 5.81 3.40 -8.00
CA GLN A 64 6.80 4.03 -8.87
C GLN A 64 8.25 3.83 -8.39
N ARG A 65 8.47 3.68 -7.07
CA ARG A 65 9.79 3.43 -6.48
C ARG A 65 10.18 1.95 -6.56
N SER A 66 9.94 1.30 -7.70
CA SER A 66 10.02 -0.15 -7.87
C SER A 66 11.25 -0.75 -7.18
N PRO A 67 11.11 -1.92 -6.50
CA PRO A 67 12.19 -2.50 -5.72
C PRO A 67 13.47 -2.72 -6.54
N ASP A 68 13.39 -3.05 -7.83
CA ASP A 68 14.54 -3.17 -8.72
C ASP A 68 15.36 -1.87 -8.87
N ALA A 69 14.72 -0.71 -8.78
CA ALA A 69 15.40 0.59 -8.84
C ALA A 69 16.10 0.93 -7.51
N ASN A 70 15.52 0.54 -6.37
CA ASN A 70 16.08 0.79 -5.04
C ASN A 70 17.18 -0.20 -4.66
N VAL A 71 17.16 -1.44 -5.17
CA VAL A 71 18.27 -2.41 -4.97
C VAL A 71 19.57 -1.85 -5.54
N ALA A 72 19.53 -1.19 -6.71
CA ALA A 72 20.72 -0.55 -7.28
C ALA A 72 21.28 0.60 -6.42
N GLU A 73 20.47 1.22 -5.57
CA GLU A 73 20.88 2.28 -4.64
C GLU A 73 21.41 1.69 -3.32
N GLU A 74 20.84 0.60 -2.82
CA GLU A 74 21.31 -0.08 -1.59
C GLU A 74 22.64 -0.82 -1.78
N VAL A 75 23.01 -1.25 -3.01
CA VAL A 75 24.32 -1.85 -3.30
C VAL A 75 25.41 -0.81 -3.67
N ALA A 76 25.05 0.48 -3.75
CA ALA A 76 25.99 1.55 -4.07
C ALA A 76 26.61 2.22 -2.83
N ASP A 77 26.24 1.80 -1.62
CA ASP A 77 26.84 2.23 -0.36
C ASP A 77 27.76 1.12 0.20
N PRO A 78 29.04 1.06 -0.21
CA PRO A 78 30.03 0.16 0.39
C PRO A 78 30.53 0.64 1.77
N ASP A 79 29.89 1.63 2.41
CA ASP A 79 30.35 2.30 3.63
C ASP A 79 29.31 2.34 4.78
N ALA A 80 28.41 1.33 4.84
CA ALA A 80 27.53 1.11 6.00
C ALA A 80 28.13 0.13 7.03
#